data_AF-A0A0F9M7X3-F1
#
_entry.id   AF-A0A0F9M7X3-F1
#
_cell.length_a   1.000
_cell.length_b   1.000
_cell.length_c   1.000
_cell.angle_alpha   90.00
_cell.angle_beta   90.00
_cell.angle_gamma   90.00
#
_symmetry.space_group_name_H-M   'P 1'
#
loop_
_entity.id
_entity.type
_entity.pdbx_description
1 polymer ?
#
loop_
_entity_poly.entity_id
_entity_poly.type
_entity_poly.pdbx_seq_one_letter_code
_entity_poly.pdbx_strand_id
1 'polypeptide(L)' 'MEEWMKIILMNALKGKKGDLTMAQIDELDFERLGNLSAGFGWRIKQKEILEDKLTVTLEKERVEPETDLSSEPT' A
#
# COMPACT_ATOMS: atom_id res chain seq x y z
N MET A 1 14.94 5.88 3.28
CA MET A 1 13.63 5.36 2.83
C MET A 1 13.78 3.85 2.73
N GLU A 2 13.02 3.12 3.54
CA GLU A 2 13.07 1.66 3.67
C GLU A 2 12.71 0.98 2.34
N GLU A 3 13.28 -0.20 2.08
CA GLU A 3 13.16 -0.87 0.79
C GLU A 3 11.72 -1.32 0.49
N TRP A 4 11.04 -1.89 1.49
CA TRP A 4 9.63 -2.27 1.40
C TRP A 4 8.73 -1.06 1.08
N MET A 5 9.04 0.10 1.67
CA MET A 5 8.26 1.32 1.49
C MET A 5 8.36 1.84 0.05
N LYS A 6 9.53 1.73 -0.59
CA LYS A 6 9.69 2.04 -2.02
C LYS A 6 8.86 1.12 -2.91
N ILE A 7 8.87 -0.18 -2.61
CA ILE A 7 8.13 -1.20 -3.36
C ILE A 7 6.63 -0.88 -3.30
N ILE A 8 6.11 -0.63 -2.09
CA ILE A 8 4.71 -0.31 -1.88
C ILE A 8 4.32 0.99 -2.57
N LEU A 9 5.12 2.06 -2.47
CA LEU A 9 4.84 3.33 -3.14
C LEU A 9 4.86 3.20 -4.67
N MET A 10 5.84 2.48 -5.22
CA MET A 10 5.92 2.25 -6.67
C MET A 10 4.73 1.44 -7.20
N ASN A 11 4.33 0.40 -6.47
CA ASN A 11 3.16 -0.41 -6.82
C ASN A 11 1.87 0.38 -6.58
N ALA A 12 1.82 1.23 -5.55
CA ALA A 12 0.64 1.98 -5.21
C ALA A 12 0.24 3.02 -6.26
N LEU A 13 1.24 3.66 -6.87
CA LEU A 13 1.07 4.64 -7.95
C LEU A 13 0.73 4.00 -9.30
N LYS A 14 1.05 2.72 -9.50
CA LYS A 14 0.82 2.00 -10.78
C LYS A 14 -0.33 1.00 -10.72
N GLY A 15 -0.75 0.60 -9.52
CA GLY A 15 -1.70 -0.49 -9.30
C GLY A 15 -3.12 -0.12 -9.69
N LYS A 16 -3.80 -1.05 -10.35
CA LYS A 16 -5.21 -0.99 -10.70
C LYS A 16 -6.02 -1.71 -9.62
N LYS A 17 -7.34 -1.50 -9.62
CA LYS A 17 -8.23 -2.18 -8.67
C LYS A 17 -8.12 -3.69 -8.83
N GLY A 18 -7.92 -4.39 -7.71
CA GLY A 18 -7.72 -5.84 -7.67
C GLY A 18 -6.26 -6.27 -7.84
N ASP A 19 -5.32 -5.34 -8.03
CA ASP A 19 -3.89 -5.68 -7.97
C ASP A 19 -3.51 -6.15 -6.56
N LEU A 20 -2.66 -7.17 -6.53
CA LEU A 20 -2.07 -7.72 -5.32
C LEU A 20 -0.58 -7.37 -5.29
N THR A 21 -0.11 -6.89 -4.15
CA THR A 21 1.31 -6.69 -3.92
C THR A 21 1.72 -7.29 -2.59
N MET A 22 2.98 -7.71 -2.51
CA MET A 22 3.54 -8.32 -1.32
C MET A 22 4.75 -7.50 -0.88
N ALA A 23 4.87 -7.30 0.43
CA ALA A 23 6.03 -6.70 1.04
C ALA A 23 6.46 -7.50 2.26
N GLN A 24 7.77 -7.62 2.45
CA GLN A 24 8.35 -8.09 3.70
C GLN A 24 8.70 -6.89 4.56
N ILE A 25 8.22 -6.89 5.80
CA ILE A 25 8.42 -5.83 6.77
C ILE A 25 8.74 -6.44 8.13
N ASP A 26 9.23 -5.60 9.04
CA ASP A 26 9.35 -5.96 10.45
C ASP A 26 8.00 -5.76 11.16
N GLU A 27 7.80 -6.41 12.29
CA GLU A 27 6.54 -6.34 13.05
C GLU A 27 6.19 -4.88 13.46
N LEU A 28 7.22 -4.10 13.82
CA LEU A 28 7.10 -2.69 14.20
C LEU A 28 6.60 -1.79 13.05
N ASP A 29 6.83 -2.20 11.80
CA ASP A 29 6.45 -1.42 10.61
C ASP A 29 5.06 -1.79 10.09
N PHE A 30 4.39 -2.79 10.67
CA PHE A 30 3.06 -3.22 10.23
C PHE A 30 2.00 -2.13 10.33
N GLU A 31 1.98 -1.40 11.45
CA GLU A 31 1.05 -0.27 11.63
C GLU A 31 1.36 0.88 10.65
N ARG A 32 2.64 1.12 10.37
CA ARG A 32 3.08 2.15 9.42
C ARG A 32 2.68 1.79 8.00
N LEU A 33 2.85 0.52 7.61
CA LEU A 33 2.39 0.00 6.33
C LEU A 33 0.88 0.14 6.17
N GLY A 34 0.09 -0.26 7.18
CA GLY A 34 -1.37 -0.17 7.12
C GLY A 34 -1.88 1.26 6.94
N ASN A 35 -1.29 2.22 7.66
CA ASN A 35 -1.62 3.64 7.50
C ASN A 35 -1.23 4.17 6.12
N LEU A 36 -0.03 3.84 5.64
CA LEU A 36 0.45 4.26 4.33
C LEU A 36 -0.43 3.67 3.22
N SER A 37 -0.66 2.36 3.25
CA SER A 37 -1.40 1.64 2.22
C SER A 37 -2.87 2.10 2.15
N ALA A 38 -3.50 2.34 3.30
CA ALA A 38 -4.86 2.87 3.37
C ALA A 38 -4.99 4.23 2.68
N GLY A 39 -3.99 5.12 2.83
CA GLY A 39 -3.94 6.41 2.14
C GLY A 39 -3.97 6.29 0.61
N PHE A 40 -3.41 5.21 0.07
CA PHE A 40 -3.41 4.92 -1.36
C PHE A 40 -4.53 3.94 -1.79
N GLY A 41 -5.52 3.66 -0.94
CA GLY A 41 -6.62 2.75 -1.28
C GLY A 41 -6.24 1.27 -1.36
N TRP A 42 -5.14 0.87 -0.69
CA TRP A 42 -4.74 -0.52 -0.52
C TRP A 42 -5.11 -1.03 0.87
N ARG A 43 -5.55 -2.28 0.91
CA ARG A 43 -5.93 -2.97 2.14
C ARG A 43 -5.11 -4.24 2.32
N ILE A 44 -4.68 -4.49 3.55
CA ILE A 44 -4.00 -5.72 3.93
C ILE A 44 -5.01 -6.87 3.88
N LYS A 45 -4.74 -7.89 3.06
CA LYS A 45 -5.54 -9.12 2.94
C LYS A 45 -5.00 -10.23 3.81
N GLN A 46 -3.69 -10.39 3.82
CA GLN A 46 -3.03 -11.52 4.47
C GLN A 46 -1.75 -11.05 5.14
N LYS A 47 -1.45 -11.66 6.28
CA LYS A 47 -0.19 -11.55 6.99
C LYS A 47 0.36 -12.94 7.25
N GLU A 48 1.62 -13.15 6.97
CA GLU A 48 2.35 -14.40 7.19
C GLU A 48 3.66 -14.08 7.88
N ILE A 49 3.99 -14.83 8.92
CA ILE A 49 5.26 -14.69 9.64
C ILE A 49 6.19 -15.77 9.11
N LEU A 50 7.27 -15.37 8.45
CA LEU A 50 8.27 -16.25 7.87
C LEU A 50 9.65 -15.84 8.41
N GLU A 51 10.28 -16.74 9.16
CA GLU A 51 11.68 -16.60 9.62
C GLU A 51 11.98 -15.21 10.23
N ASP A 52 11.18 -14.80 11.22
CA ASP A 52 11.29 -13.52 11.94
C ASP A 52 10.85 -12.26 11.15
N LYS A 53 10.44 -12.42 9.88
CA LYS A 53 9.91 -11.33 9.05
C LYS A 53 8.41 -11.46 8.81
N LEU A 54 7.71 -10.34 8.78
CA LEU A 54 6.30 -10.28 8.46
C LEU A 54 6.12 -10.04 6.96
N THR A 55 5.60 -11.04 6.25
CA THR A 55 5.18 -10.90 4.87
C THR A 55 3.71 -10.50 4.84
N VAL A 56 3.40 -9.41 4.15
CA VAL A 56 2.06 -8.84 4.09
C VAL A 56 1.61 -8.71 2.65
N THR A 57 0.42 -9.22 2.36
CA THR A 57 -0.22 -9.13 1.06
C THR A 57 -1.27 -8.03 1.10
N LEU A 58 -1.18 -7.10 0.17
CA LEU A 58 -2.05 -5.94 0.03
C LEU A 58 -2.84 -6.05 -1.27
N GLU A 59 -4.13 -5.70 -1.22
CA GLU A 59 -5.00 -5.59 -2.39
C GLU A 59 -5.42 -4.13 -2.60
N LYS A 60 -5.33 -3.64 -3.84
CA LYS A 60 -5.87 -2.34 -4.22
C LYS A 60 -7.40 -2.45 -4.30
N GLU A 61 -8.11 -2.06 -3.24
CA GLU A 61 -9.57 -2.07 -3.23
C GLU A 61 -10.17 -0.90 -4.04
N ARG A 62 -9.45 0.22 -4.10
CA ARG A 62 -9.92 1.46 -4.73
C ARG A 62 -8.82 2.00 -5.65
N VAL A 63 -9.09 2.12 -6.95
CA VAL A 63 -8.33 3.09 -7.78
C VAL A 63 -8.64 4.44 -7.16
N GLU A 64 -7.61 5.23 -6.82
CA GLU A 64 -7.82 6.57 -6.29
C GLU A 64 -8.91 7.27 -7.13
N PRO A 65 -9.83 8.04 -6.53
CA PRO A 65 -10.54 9.01 -7.34
C PRO A 65 -9.46 9.82 -8.04
N GLU A 66 -9.59 10.02 -9.36
CA GLU A 66 -8.84 11.07 -10.03
C GLU A 66 -8.93 12.28 -9.11
N THR A 67 -7.81 12.74 -8.57
CA THR A 67 -7.80 14.02 -7.88
C THR A 67 -8.23 15.02 -8.93
N ASP A 68 -9.51 15.37 -8.92
CA ASP A 68 -10.07 16.47 -9.68
C ASP A 68 -9.47 17.74 -9.07
N LEU A 69 -8.21 17.99 -9.41
CA LEU A 69 -7.53 19.26 -9.18
C LEU A 69 -8.02 20.29 -10.21
N SER A 70 -9.30 20.24 -10.60
CA SER A 70 -9.97 21.34 -11.28
C SER A 70 -10.80 22.12 -10.26
N SER A 71 -10.15 22.58 -9.19
CA SER A 71 -10.62 23.80 -8.52
C SER A 71 -10.20 24.97 -9.41
N GLU A 72 -10.93 25.20 -10.50
CA GLU A 72 -10.88 26.49 -11.19
C GLU A 72 -11.41 27.54 -10.19
N PRO A 73 -10.62 28.57 -9.84
CA PRO A 73 -11.16 29.69 -9.08
C PRO A 73 -12.15 30.45 -9.97
N THR A 74 -13.26 30.81 -9.32
CA THR A 74 -14.47 31.42 -9.89
C THR A 74 -14.23 32.78 -10.54
#